data_AF-A0A0Q9CX76-F1
#
_entry.id   AF-A0A0Q9CX76-F1
#
_cell.length_a   1.000
_cell.length_b   1.000
_cell.length_c   1.000
_cell.angle_alpha   90.00
_cell.angle_beta   90.00
_cell.angle_gamma   90.00
#
_symmetry.space_group_name_H-M   'P 1'
#
loop_
_entity.id
_entity.type
_entity.pdbx_description
1 polymer ?
#
loop_
_entity_poly.entity_id
_entity_poly.type
_entity_poly.pdbx_seq_one_letter_code
_entity_poly.pdbx_strand_id
1 'polypeptide(L)'
;MAYVPGVTPSKWVRTWIDRVPGVRLEALAVPSAQVEALLLDGGADVAILRRPVRSEDLSHIAMYTEVPVVVVPRDHVFAALESDEALTVADLADEVLLHPLDDVLGWAEGSDGAAADDDRPALPGKPARERPATTADAIELVAAGIGLLVVPQSLARLHHRKDLTYRPLGDGPEAPVALGWVTEDKTDLVEEFIGIVRGRTANSSRGVAGPTPPTPEVSKKKDGRSSSGSKNGAGGKGARATSAAARSGAKQAPSGGKKSGRSVAKRLGKSQSMKGRKKGR
;
A
#
# COMPACT_ATOMS: atom_id res chain seq x y z
N MET A 1 -22.22 -5.73 1.06
CA MET A 1 -20.96 -4.97 0.85
C MET A 1 -20.21 -5.51 -0.37
N ALA A 2 -19.83 -4.63 -1.30
CA ALA A 2 -18.90 -4.95 -2.38
C ALA A 2 -17.45 -4.51 -2.06
N TYR A 3 -16.46 -5.07 -2.75
CA TYR A 3 -15.07 -4.58 -2.70
C TYR A 3 -14.32 -4.87 -4.01
N VAL A 4 -13.44 -3.95 -4.39
CA VAL A 4 -12.64 -4.05 -5.63
C VAL A 4 -11.33 -4.84 -5.43
N PRO A 5 -10.70 -5.35 -6.50
CA PRO A 5 -9.44 -6.10 -6.41
C PRO A 5 -8.33 -5.33 -5.68
N GLY A 6 -7.54 -6.07 -4.90
CA GLY A 6 -6.46 -5.55 -4.05
C GLY A 6 -6.92 -5.09 -2.65
N VAL A 7 -8.20 -4.73 -2.47
CA VAL A 7 -8.73 -4.39 -1.14
C VAL A 7 -8.85 -5.64 -0.27
N THR A 8 -8.44 -5.54 1.00
CA THR A 8 -8.60 -6.61 2.00
C THR A 8 -9.61 -6.20 3.07
N PRO A 9 -10.91 -6.54 2.93
CA PRO A 9 -11.97 -6.04 3.81
C PRO A 9 -12.02 -6.68 5.21
N SER A 10 -11.25 -7.75 5.44
CA SER A 10 -11.38 -8.67 6.57
C SER A 10 -11.38 -8.01 7.96
N LYS A 11 -10.67 -6.88 8.13
CA LYS A 11 -10.66 -6.10 9.38
C LYS A 11 -12.04 -5.53 9.72
N TRP A 12 -12.71 -4.92 8.75
CA TRP A 12 -14.02 -4.29 8.95
C TRP A 12 -15.12 -5.34 9.02
N VAL A 13 -15.03 -6.41 8.21
CA VAL A 13 -15.94 -7.56 8.27
C VAL A 13 -15.92 -8.21 9.65
N ARG A 14 -14.73 -8.49 10.22
CA ARG A 14 -14.61 -9.02 11.58
C ARG A 14 -15.23 -8.08 12.61
N THR A 15 -14.91 -6.79 12.53
CA THR A 15 -15.42 -5.78 13.46
C THR A 15 -16.95 -5.63 13.37
N TRP A 16 -17.54 -5.81 12.20
CA TRP A 16 -19.00 -5.85 12.01
C TRP A 16 -19.63 -7.06 12.71
N ILE A 17 -19.10 -8.26 12.45
CA ILE A 17 -19.60 -9.51 13.07
C ILE A 17 -19.56 -9.42 14.60
N ASP A 18 -18.51 -8.82 15.17
CA ASP A 18 -18.35 -8.62 16.61
C ASP A 18 -19.33 -7.58 17.21
N ARG A 19 -19.88 -6.66 16.40
CA ARG A 19 -20.70 -5.51 16.88
C ARG A 19 -22.18 -5.54 16.53
N VAL A 20 -22.52 -6.13 15.39
CA VAL A 20 -23.90 -6.18 14.87
C VAL A 20 -24.33 -7.65 14.80
N PRO A 21 -24.35 -8.37 15.95
CA PRO A 21 -24.73 -9.77 15.98
C PRO A 21 -26.17 -9.93 15.50
N GLY A 22 -26.39 -10.91 14.62
CA GLY A 22 -27.69 -11.17 14.00
C GLY A 22 -27.87 -10.56 12.60
N VAL A 23 -27.03 -9.60 12.18
CA VAL A 23 -27.04 -9.07 10.80
C VAL A 23 -25.89 -9.66 9.99
N ARG A 24 -26.22 -10.58 9.07
CA ARG A 24 -25.24 -11.18 8.15
C ARG A 24 -24.66 -10.09 7.24
N LEU A 25 -23.34 -9.94 7.25
CA LEU A 25 -22.63 -9.15 6.24
C LEU A 25 -22.22 -10.05 5.08
N GLU A 26 -22.71 -9.71 3.89
CA GLU A 26 -22.31 -10.34 2.63
C GLU A 26 -21.21 -9.53 1.97
N ALA A 27 -20.14 -10.22 1.56
CA ALA A 27 -18.94 -9.61 0.98
C ALA A 27 -18.74 -10.14 -0.44
N LEU A 28 -18.87 -9.26 -1.44
CA LEU A 28 -18.78 -9.59 -2.87
C LEU A 28 -17.55 -8.91 -3.49
N ALA A 29 -16.68 -9.68 -4.15
CA ALA A 29 -15.59 -9.14 -4.96
C ALA A 29 -16.12 -8.75 -6.35
N VAL A 30 -15.84 -7.53 -6.79
CA VAL A 30 -16.44 -6.94 -8.02
C VAL A 30 -15.37 -6.19 -8.80
N PRO A 31 -15.30 -6.28 -10.16
CA PRO A 31 -14.38 -5.50 -10.96
C PRO A 31 -14.49 -3.99 -10.69
N SER A 32 -13.37 -3.27 -10.66
CA SER A 32 -13.33 -1.83 -10.33
C SER A 32 -14.28 -0.98 -11.19
N ALA A 33 -14.42 -1.32 -12.48
CA ALA A 33 -15.30 -0.62 -13.42
C ALA A 33 -16.82 -0.86 -13.18
N GLN A 34 -17.19 -1.88 -12.40
CA GLN A 34 -18.60 -2.27 -12.18
C GLN A 34 -19.13 -1.88 -10.79
N VAL A 35 -18.24 -1.45 -9.87
CA VAL A 35 -18.61 -1.25 -8.46
C VAL A 35 -19.56 -0.07 -8.24
N GLU A 36 -19.45 1.00 -9.03
CA GLU A 36 -20.36 2.15 -8.95
C GLU A 36 -21.77 1.78 -9.44
N ALA A 37 -21.88 1.10 -10.60
CA ALA A 37 -23.16 0.62 -11.11
C ALA A 37 -23.86 -0.34 -10.13
N LEU A 38 -23.11 -1.28 -9.54
CA LEU A 38 -23.65 -2.21 -8.55
C LEU A 38 -24.24 -1.52 -7.31
N LEU A 39 -23.65 -0.39 -6.87
CA LEU A 39 -24.21 0.41 -5.78
C LEU A 39 -25.54 1.04 -6.21
N LEU A 40 -25.56 1.69 -7.38
CA LEU A 40 -26.73 2.40 -7.92
C LEU A 40 -27.90 1.43 -8.24
N ASP A 41 -27.59 0.22 -8.68
CA ASP A 41 -28.58 -0.85 -8.93
C ASP A 41 -29.07 -1.54 -7.64
N GLY A 42 -28.62 -1.11 -6.45
CA GLY A 42 -28.97 -1.71 -5.16
C GLY A 42 -28.36 -3.09 -4.90
N GLY A 43 -27.37 -3.52 -5.70
CA GLY A 43 -26.68 -4.81 -5.55
C GLY A 43 -25.69 -4.86 -4.38
N ALA A 44 -25.39 -3.73 -3.75
CA ALA A 44 -24.69 -3.64 -2.47
C ALA A 44 -25.02 -2.34 -1.73
N ASP A 45 -25.13 -2.39 -0.41
CA ASP A 45 -25.44 -1.21 0.45
C ASP A 45 -24.24 -0.25 0.58
N VAL A 46 -23.03 -0.82 0.56
CA VAL A 46 -21.75 -0.13 0.66
C VAL A 46 -20.69 -0.86 -0.17
N ALA A 47 -19.71 -0.13 -0.69
CA ALA A 47 -18.57 -0.70 -1.39
C ALA A 47 -17.24 -0.08 -0.97
N ILE A 48 -16.18 -0.88 -0.91
CA ILE A 48 -14.81 -0.35 -0.83
C ILE A 48 -14.25 -0.31 -2.26
N LEU A 49 -14.03 0.90 -2.76
CA LEU A 49 -13.76 1.22 -4.15
C LEU A 49 -12.51 2.12 -4.28
N ARG A 50 -12.03 2.30 -5.52
CA ARG A 50 -10.96 3.25 -5.86
C ARG A 50 -11.56 4.56 -6.33
N ARG A 51 -10.88 5.67 -6.06
CA ARG A 51 -11.24 7.01 -6.56
C ARG A 51 -10.54 7.29 -7.90
N PRO A 52 -11.07 8.20 -8.75
CA PRO A 52 -12.29 9.00 -8.57
C PRO A 52 -13.57 8.17 -8.57
N VAL A 53 -14.53 8.57 -7.72
CA VAL A 53 -15.94 8.16 -7.84
C VAL A 53 -16.55 9.08 -8.88
N ARG A 54 -17.27 8.54 -9.86
CA ARG A 54 -17.78 9.28 -11.02
C ARG A 54 -19.24 9.70 -10.87
N SER A 55 -20.07 8.88 -10.22
CA SER A 55 -21.46 9.24 -9.95
C SER A 55 -21.56 10.26 -8.81
N GLU A 56 -22.33 11.33 -9.03
CA GLU A 56 -22.67 12.33 -8.02
C GLU A 56 -23.66 11.79 -6.97
N ASP A 57 -24.43 10.76 -7.31
CA ASP A 57 -25.36 10.08 -6.41
C ASP A 57 -24.63 9.25 -5.33
N LEU A 58 -23.33 9.00 -5.49
CA LEU A 58 -22.52 8.19 -4.56
C LEU A 58 -21.73 9.05 -3.55
N SER A 59 -22.20 9.00 -2.30
CA SER A 59 -21.45 9.53 -1.16
C SER A 59 -20.24 8.63 -0.85
N HIS A 60 -19.10 9.22 -0.51
CA HIS A 60 -17.91 8.44 -0.18
C HIS A 60 -17.03 9.08 0.91
N ILE A 61 -16.21 8.26 1.57
CA ILE A 61 -15.18 8.70 2.53
C ILE A 61 -13.82 8.09 2.19
N ALA A 62 -12.77 8.91 2.25
CA ALA A 62 -11.41 8.42 2.10
C ALA A 62 -11.06 7.42 3.22
N MET A 63 -10.36 6.34 2.86
CA MET A 63 -9.89 5.32 3.80
C MET A 63 -8.36 5.33 3.90
N TYR A 64 -7.67 5.23 2.77
CA TYR A 64 -6.21 5.29 2.64
C TYR A 64 -5.82 5.56 1.18
N THR A 65 -4.62 6.05 0.95
CA THR A 65 -4.00 6.08 -0.39
C THR A 65 -3.03 4.91 -0.51
N GLU A 66 -3.06 4.19 -1.63
CA GLU A 66 -2.03 3.22 -1.97
C GLU A 66 -0.87 3.87 -2.74
N VAL A 67 0.34 3.39 -2.44
CA VAL A 67 1.54 3.72 -3.21
C VAL A 67 1.48 3.02 -4.58
N PRO A 68 1.61 3.74 -5.71
CA PRO A 68 1.81 3.12 -7.01
C PRO A 68 3.19 2.46 -7.08
N VAL A 69 3.28 1.33 -7.76
CA VAL A 69 4.54 0.59 -7.95
C VAL A 69 4.69 0.18 -9.41
N VAL A 70 5.93 0.20 -9.90
CA VAL A 70 6.32 -0.36 -11.19
C VAL A 70 6.64 -1.83 -10.98
N VAL A 71 5.89 -2.71 -11.62
CA VAL A 71 6.14 -4.16 -11.66
C VAL A 71 7.11 -4.48 -12.78
N VAL A 72 8.16 -5.22 -12.46
CA VAL A 72 9.30 -5.49 -13.34
C VAL A 72 9.76 -6.95 -13.22
N PRO A 73 10.30 -7.56 -14.29
CA PRO A 73 11.05 -8.82 -14.21
C PRO A 73 12.22 -8.74 -13.22
N ARG A 74 12.56 -9.84 -12.55
CA ARG A 74 13.70 -9.86 -11.59
C ARG A 74 15.08 -9.73 -12.23
N ASP A 75 15.18 -9.90 -13.54
CA ASP A 75 16.37 -9.64 -14.35
C ASP A 75 16.37 -8.26 -15.03
N HIS A 76 15.34 -7.44 -14.79
CA HIS A 76 15.29 -6.04 -15.24
C HIS A 76 16.27 -5.15 -14.48
N VAL A 77 16.78 -4.09 -15.10
CA VAL A 77 17.74 -3.16 -14.47
C VAL A 77 17.19 -2.54 -13.17
N PHE A 78 15.91 -2.17 -13.14
CA PHE A 78 15.25 -1.63 -11.94
C PHE A 78 15.10 -2.66 -10.79
N ALA A 79 15.23 -3.96 -11.05
CA ALA A 79 15.25 -4.97 -9.99
C ALA A 79 16.54 -4.94 -9.16
N ALA A 80 17.58 -4.22 -9.62
CA ALA A 80 18.83 -4.00 -8.88
C ALA A 80 18.76 -2.84 -7.86
N LEU A 81 17.75 -1.98 -7.94
CA LEU A 81 17.49 -0.92 -6.94
C LEU A 81 17.07 -1.55 -5.60
N GLU A 82 17.26 -0.83 -4.49
CA GLU A 82 16.77 -1.30 -3.19
C GLU A 82 15.23 -1.34 -3.14
N SER A 83 14.65 -2.14 -2.24
CA SER A 83 13.20 -2.44 -2.29
C SER A 83 12.28 -1.25 -1.99
N ASP A 84 12.80 -0.24 -1.29
CA ASP A 84 12.17 1.02 -0.90
C ASP A 84 12.67 2.22 -1.71
N GLU A 85 13.65 2.01 -2.61
CA GLU A 85 14.12 3.01 -3.56
C GLU A 85 13.05 3.25 -4.64
N ALA A 86 12.58 4.48 -4.74
CA ALA A 86 11.51 4.87 -5.65
C ALA A 86 12.04 5.27 -7.02
N LEU A 87 11.41 4.74 -8.07
CA LEU A 87 11.55 5.22 -9.43
C LEU A 87 10.80 6.53 -9.62
N THR A 88 11.18 7.28 -10.64
CA THR A 88 10.43 8.44 -11.17
C THR A 88 9.75 8.10 -12.50
N VAL A 89 8.76 8.91 -12.88
CA VAL A 89 8.14 8.90 -14.21
C VAL A 89 9.18 9.11 -15.32
N ALA A 90 10.24 9.89 -15.03
CA ALA A 90 11.34 10.12 -15.97
C ALA A 90 12.20 8.87 -16.22
N ASP A 91 12.41 8.01 -15.22
CA ASP A 91 13.15 6.75 -15.38
C ASP A 91 12.44 5.78 -16.34
N LEU A 92 11.11 5.88 -16.43
CA LEU A 92 10.27 5.06 -17.30
C LEU A 92 10.19 5.57 -18.75
N ALA A 93 10.75 6.74 -19.07
CA ALA A 93 10.56 7.42 -20.35
C ALA A 93 11.01 6.59 -21.59
N ASP A 94 12.00 5.73 -21.42
CA ASP A 94 12.51 4.86 -22.49
C ASP A 94 11.89 3.45 -22.51
N GLU A 95 11.13 3.07 -21.49
CA GLU A 95 10.58 1.73 -21.32
C GLU A 95 9.26 1.53 -22.07
N VAL A 96 8.92 0.27 -22.35
CA VAL A 96 7.59 -0.10 -22.86
C VAL A 96 6.64 -0.29 -21.69
N LEU A 97 5.56 0.49 -21.63
CA LEU A 97 4.55 0.41 -20.56
C LEU A 97 3.26 -0.25 -21.05
N LEU A 98 2.81 -1.24 -20.29
CA LEU A 98 1.53 -1.91 -20.47
C LEU A 98 0.43 -1.08 -19.78
N HIS A 99 -0.66 -0.84 -20.49
CA HIS A 99 -1.83 -0.11 -19.99
C HIS A 99 -3.08 -0.99 -20.17
N PRO A 100 -3.52 -1.75 -19.15
CA PRO A 100 -4.68 -2.60 -19.27
C PRO A 100 -5.98 -1.79 -19.41
N LEU A 101 -7.06 -2.45 -19.85
CA LEU A 101 -8.39 -1.83 -19.97
C LEU A 101 -9.09 -1.62 -18.61
N ASP A 102 -8.66 -2.33 -17.56
CA ASP A 102 -9.16 -2.22 -16.19
C ASP A 102 -8.33 -1.27 -15.31
N ASP A 103 -7.63 -0.30 -15.92
CA ASP A 103 -6.80 0.67 -15.20
C ASP A 103 -7.54 1.37 -14.05
N VAL A 104 -6.81 1.57 -12.96
CA VAL A 104 -7.30 2.17 -11.72
C VAL A 104 -6.42 3.34 -11.23
N LEU A 105 -5.39 3.70 -11.98
CA LEU A 105 -4.55 4.88 -11.73
C LEU A 105 -5.03 6.12 -12.49
N GLY A 106 -5.90 5.94 -13.49
CA GLY A 106 -6.49 7.02 -14.25
C GLY A 106 -5.53 7.61 -15.27
N TRP A 107 -4.69 6.78 -15.90
CA TRP A 107 -3.82 7.24 -16.99
C TRP A 107 -4.65 7.68 -18.20
N ALA A 108 -4.15 8.66 -18.96
CA ALA A 108 -4.71 9.05 -20.25
C ALA A 108 -4.56 7.91 -21.28
N GLU A 109 -5.47 7.86 -22.25
CA GLU A 109 -5.44 6.83 -23.29
C GLU A 109 -4.65 7.27 -24.53
N GLY A 110 -3.61 6.52 -24.90
CA GLY A 110 -2.87 6.68 -26.17
C GLY A 110 -1.52 7.43 -26.07
N SER A 111 -0.60 7.06 -26.96
CA SER A 111 0.68 7.75 -27.21
C SER A 111 0.54 9.07 -27.97
N ASP A 112 -0.65 9.31 -28.52
CA ASP A 112 -0.82 9.99 -29.80
C ASP A 112 -1.03 11.51 -29.62
N GLY A 113 -0.63 12.02 -28.45
CA GLY A 113 -1.15 13.25 -27.85
C GLY A 113 -2.46 12.95 -27.12
N ALA A 114 -2.48 13.15 -25.81
CA ALA A 114 -3.74 13.23 -25.07
C ALA A 114 -4.66 14.26 -25.75
N ALA A 115 -5.96 14.01 -25.76
CA ALA A 115 -6.92 15.03 -26.17
C ALA A 115 -6.64 16.29 -25.33
N ALA A 116 -6.66 17.48 -25.95
CA ALA A 116 -6.19 18.71 -25.30
C ALA A 116 -6.97 19.10 -24.02
N ASP A 117 -8.12 18.47 -23.79
CA ASP A 117 -9.02 18.64 -22.64
C ASP A 117 -9.02 17.41 -21.67
N ASP A 118 -8.08 16.47 -21.80
CA ASP A 118 -7.94 15.33 -20.86
C ASP A 118 -6.93 15.67 -19.75
N ASP A 119 -7.45 16.10 -18.59
CA ASP A 119 -6.65 16.44 -17.40
C ASP A 119 -5.92 15.23 -16.75
N ARG A 120 -6.11 14.00 -17.27
CA ARG A 120 -5.43 12.81 -16.76
C ARG A 120 -3.92 12.82 -17.05
N PRO A 121 -3.09 12.25 -16.16
CA PRO A 121 -1.67 12.10 -16.42
C PRO A 121 -1.43 11.21 -17.65
N ALA A 122 -0.52 11.65 -18.53
CA ALA A 122 -0.06 10.82 -19.65
C ALA A 122 0.64 9.55 -19.13
N LEU A 123 0.42 8.41 -19.80
CA LEU A 123 1.11 7.16 -19.47
C LEU A 123 2.64 7.39 -19.59
N PRO A 124 3.45 6.99 -18.59
CA PRO A 124 4.90 7.14 -18.65
C PRO A 124 5.49 6.22 -19.73
N GLY A 125 6.56 6.66 -20.38
CA GLY A 125 7.27 5.86 -21.37
C GLY A 125 6.54 5.65 -22.69
N LYS A 126 6.84 4.52 -23.35
CA LYS A 126 6.32 4.16 -24.67
C LYS A 126 5.17 3.17 -24.48
N PRO A 127 3.92 3.47 -24.89
CA PRO A 127 2.85 2.50 -24.70
C PRO A 127 3.05 1.25 -25.55
N ALA A 128 2.69 0.11 -25.00
CA ALA A 128 2.53 -1.13 -25.76
C ALA A 128 1.45 -0.97 -26.85
N ARG A 129 1.66 -1.62 -28.00
CA ARG A 129 0.76 -1.52 -29.17
C ARG A 129 -0.66 -2.02 -28.91
N GLU A 130 -0.79 -3.00 -28.04
CA GLU A 130 -2.06 -3.63 -27.67
C GLU A 130 -2.24 -3.50 -26.17
N ARG A 131 -3.45 -3.10 -25.76
CA ARG A 131 -3.83 -2.97 -24.34
C ARG A 131 -4.36 -4.31 -23.83
N PRO A 132 -3.79 -4.88 -22.75
CA PRO A 132 -4.30 -6.12 -22.16
C PRO A 132 -5.72 -5.92 -21.63
N ALA A 133 -6.56 -6.96 -21.69
CA ALA A 133 -7.94 -6.87 -21.23
C ALA A 133 -8.02 -6.61 -19.71
N THR A 134 -7.12 -7.23 -18.93
CA THR A 134 -7.06 -7.07 -17.47
C THR A 134 -5.64 -6.80 -16.97
N THR A 135 -5.55 -6.32 -15.74
CA THR A 135 -4.30 -6.17 -14.98
C THR A 135 -3.61 -7.53 -14.79
N ALA A 136 -4.38 -8.63 -14.69
CA ALA A 136 -3.82 -9.98 -14.61
C ALA A 136 -3.13 -10.37 -15.93
N ASP A 137 -3.75 -10.09 -17.09
CA ASP A 137 -3.14 -10.34 -18.39
C ASP A 137 -1.88 -9.49 -18.59
N ALA A 138 -1.92 -8.21 -18.16
CA ALA A 138 -0.75 -7.35 -18.19
C ALA A 138 0.42 -7.91 -17.37
N ILE A 139 0.17 -8.45 -16.18
CA ILE A 139 1.19 -9.11 -15.34
C ILE A 139 1.85 -10.31 -16.04
N GLU A 140 1.09 -11.11 -16.80
CA GLU A 140 1.65 -12.20 -17.60
C GLU A 140 2.56 -11.67 -18.73
N LEU A 141 2.22 -10.54 -19.35
CA LEU A 141 3.07 -9.90 -20.37
C LEU A 141 4.33 -9.26 -19.77
N VAL A 142 4.26 -8.70 -18.55
CA VAL A 142 5.47 -8.27 -17.81
C VAL A 142 6.39 -9.46 -17.61
N ALA A 143 5.87 -10.61 -17.16
CA ALA A 143 6.68 -11.81 -16.95
C ALA A 143 7.24 -12.42 -18.25
N ALA A 144 6.59 -12.16 -19.39
CA ALA A 144 7.12 -12.49 -20.71
C ALA A 144 8.18 -11.48 -21.21
N GLY A 145 8.49 -10.42 -20.45
CA GLY A 145 9.47 -9.40 -20.80
C GLY A 145 9.01 -8.43 -21.89
N ILE A 146 7.70 -8.29 -22.10
CA ILE A 146 7.12 -7.46 -23.19
C ILE A 146 7.09 -5.98 -22.82
N GLY A 147 7.02 -5.66 -21.52
CA GLY A 147 7.02 -4.30 -20.99
C GLY A 147 6.92 -4.32 -19.46
N LEU A 148 6.85 -3.13 -18.87
CA LEU A 148 6.62 -2.90 -17.45
C LEU A 148 5.16 -2.51 -17.21
N LEU A 149 4.72 -2.52 -15.96
CA LEU A 149 3.34 -2.16 -15.59
C LEU A 149 3.33 -1.32 -14.31
N VAL A 150 2.65 -0.17 -14.32
CA VAL A 150 2.40 0.61 -13.09
C VAL A 150 1.03 0.25 -12.53
N VAL A 151 0.97 -0.15 -11.26
CA VAL A 151 -0.27 -0.50 -10.54
C VAL A 151 -0.19 -0.08 -9.08
N PRO A 152 -1.32 0.05 -8.35
CA PRO A 152 -1.33 0.13 -6.90
C PRO A 152 -0.62 -1.09 -6.27
N GLN A 153 0.13 -0.88 -5.19
CA GLN A 153 0.88 -1.96 -4.52
C GLN A 153 0.02 -3.18 -4.14
N SER A 154 -1.28 -3.00 -3.83
CA SER A 154 -2.17 -4.14 -3.56
C SER A 154 -2.39 -5.04 -4.77
N LEU A 155 -2.46 -4.52 -6.00
CA LEU A 155 -2.62 -5.33 -7.21
C LEU A 155 -1.32 -6.07 -7.54
N ALA A 156 -0.16 -5.42 -7.39
CA ALA A 156 1.15 -6.08 -7.51
C ALA A 156 1.32 -7.24 -6.51
N ARG A 157 0.73 -7.13 -5.30
CA ARG A 157 0.69 -8.21 -4.31
C ARG A 157 -0.35 -9.29 -4.64
N LEU A 158 -1.53 -8.90 -5.15
CA LEU A 158 -2.60 -9.82 -5.55
C LEU A 158 -2.14 -10.76 -6.67
N HIS A 159 -1.42 -10.22 -7.66
CA HIS A 159 -0.88 -10.95 -8.80
C HIS A 159 0.61 -11.32 -8.62
N HIS A 160 1.09 -11.43 -7.38
CA HIS A 160 2.50 -11.72 -7.11
C HIS A 160 2.93 -13.10 -7.65
N ARG A 161 4.03 -13.10 -8.41
CA ARG A 161 4.69 -14.28 -8.96
C ARG A 161 6.21 -14.22 -8.77
N LYS A 162 6.87 -15.39 -8.75
CA LYS A 162 8.25 -15.56 -8.24
C LYS A 162 9.33 -14.88 -9.10
N ASP A 163 9.07 -14.74 -10.39
CA ASP A 163 9.91 -14.13 -11.43
C ASP A 163 9.74 -12.61 -11.54
N LEU A 164 8.73 -12.03 -10.90
CA LEU A 164 8.52 -10.59 -10.82
C LEU A 164 8.93 -9.99 -9.47
N THR A 165 9.19 -8.68 -9.48
CA THR A 165 9.33 -7.80 -8.32
C THR A 165 8.67 -6.45 -8.64
N TYR A 166 8.64 -5.54 -7.67
CA TYR A 166 8.13 -4.18 -7.90
C TYR A 166 9.01 -3.15 -7.19
N ARG A 167 8.98 -1.90 -7.66
CA ARG A 167 9.59 -0.73 -6.99
C ARG A 167 8.55 0.39 -6.85
N PRO A 168 8.56 1.18 -5.76
CA PRO A 168 7.70 2.36 -5.64
C PRO A 168 7.87 3.31 -6.83
N LEU A 169 6.80 3.99 -7.22
CA LEU A 169 6.85 5.14 -8.14
C LEU A 169 6.57 6.40 -7.34
N GLY A 170 7.54 7.32 -7.25
CA GLY A 170 7.52 8.45 -6.30
C GLY A 170 6.68 9.65 -6.73
N ASP A 171 6.54 9.87 -8.04
CA ASP A 171 5.91 11.02 -8.70
C ASP A 171 4.77 10.62 -9.65
N GLY A 172 4.28 9.38 -9.53
CA GLY A 172 3.12 8.87 -10.26
C GLY A 172 1.78 9.24 -9.61
N PRO A 173 0.66 8.96 -10.30
CA PRO A 173 -0.69 9.16 -9.75
C PRO A 173 -0.91 8.33 -8.48
N GLU A 174 -1.49 8.97 -7.47
CA GLU A 174 -1.97 8.28 -6.28
C GLU A 174 -3.07 7.27 -6.63
N ALA A 175 -3.23 6.24 -5.79
CA ALA A 175 -4.34 5.29 -5.87
C ALA A 175 -5.21 5.35 -4.60
N PRO A 176 -6.11 6.34 -4.46
CA PRO A 176 -6.91 6.49 -3.24
C PRO A 176 -8.03 5.44 -3.17
N VAL A 177 -8.20 4.84 -2.00
CA VAL A 177 -9.28 3.92 -1.67
C VAL A 177 -10.30 4.62 -0.77
N ALA A 178 -11.58 4.41 -1.05
CA ALA A 178 -12.70 4.99 -0.33
C ALA A 178 -13.79 3.95 -0.03
N LEU A 179 -14.59 4.22 1.00
CA LEU A 179 -15.87 3.57 1.23
C LEU A 179 -16.95 4.43 0.57
N GLY A 180 -17.69 3.88 -0.38
CA GLY A 180 -18.81 4.52 -1.08
C GLY A 180 -20.16 3.85 -0.77
N TRP A 181 -21.24 4.62 -0.90
CA TRP A 181 -22.63 4.19 -0.76
C TRP A 181 -23.56 5.15 -1.51
N VAL A 182 -24.77 4.73 -1.87
CA VAL A 182 -25.79 5.61 -2.48
C VAL A 182 -26.20 6.67 -1.45
N THR A 183 -26.15 7.96 -1.83
CA THR A 183 -26.33 9.09 -0.92
C THR A 183 -27.67 9.07 -0.20
N GLU A 184 -28.74 8.67 -0.91
CA GLU A 184 -30.10 8.62 -0.38
C GLU A 184 -30.33 7.38 0.52
N ASP A 185 -29.72 6.23 0.22
CA ASP A 185 -29.91 4.96 0.95
C ASP A 185 -29.00 4.81 2.20
N LYS A 186 -28.80 5.90 2.92
CA LYS A 186 -27.91 5.94 4.09
C LYS A 186 -28.61 5.42 5.36
N THR A 187 -28.85 4.11 5.41
CA THR A 187 -29.49 3.41 6.53
C THR A 187 -28.64 3.38 7.82
N ASP A 188 -29.24 3.06 8.97
CA ASP A 188 -28.53 2.87 10.25
C ASP A 188 -27.40 1.82 10.17
N LEU A 189 -27.58 0.78 9.35
CA LEU A 189 -26.58 -0.25 9.10
C LEU A 189 -25.38 0.30 8.29
N VAL A 190 -25.66 1.13 7.28
CA VAL A 190 -24.64 1.87 6.52
C VAL A 190 -23.90 2.84 7.46
N GLU A 191 -24.60 3.56 8.34
CA GLU A 191 -24.02 4.47 9.33
C GLU A 191 -23.08 3.77 10.34
N GLU A 192 -23.45 2.59 10.85
CA GLU A 192 -22.56 1.82 11.74
C GLU A 192 -21.37 1.22 10.97
N PHE A 193 -21.54 0.76 9.72
CA PHE A 193 -20.41 0.29 8.92
C PHE A 193 -19.42 1.42 8.61
N ILE A 194 -19.92 2.62 8.29
CA ILE A 194 -19.14 3.87 8.19
C ILE A 194 -18.42 4.16 9.52
N GLY A 195 -19.09 3.96 10.65
CA GLY A 195 -18.51 4.09 12.00
C GLY A 195 -17.34 3.14 12.23
N ILE A 196 -17.51 1.87 11.86
CA ILE A 196 -16.49 0.81 11.94
C ILE A 196 -15.29 1.12 11.05
N VAL A 197 -15.53 1.56 9.80
CA VAL A 197 -14.45 1.95 8.86
C VAL A 197 -13.66 3.14 9.40
N ARG A 198 -14.33 4.13 9.99
CA ARG A 198 -13.71 5.27 10.69
C ARG A 198 -13.08 4.93 12.05
N GLY A 199 -13.12 3.67 12.48
CA GLY A 199 -12.52 3.24 13.76
C GLY A 199 -13.25 3.73 15.02
N ARG A 200 -14.50 4.22 14.90
CA ARG A 200 -15.36 4.55 16.06
C ARG A 200 -15.42 3.34 16.97
N THR A 201 -15.16 3.48 18.27
CA THR A 201 -15.26 2.35 19.23
C THR A 201 -16.72 2.12 19.65
N ALA A 202 -17.04 0.90 20.09
CA ALA A 202 -18.42 0.52 20.46
C ALA A 202 -19.04 1.37 21.60
N ASN A 203 -18.21 2.03 22.41
CA ASN A 203 -18.63 2.97 23.46
C ASN A 203 -18.88 4.42 22.98
N SER A 204 -18.87 4.68 21.67
CA SER A 204 -19.03 6.03 21.12
C SER A 204 -20.35 6.22 20.35
N SER A 205 -21.46 5.78 20.94
CA SER A 205 -22.80 6.24 20.60
C SER A 205 -23.18 7.43 21.49
N ARG A 206 -23.70 8.51 20.89
CA ARG A 206 -24.16 9.67 21.66
C ARG A 206 -25.46 9.31 22.39
N GLY A 207 -25.42 9.32 23.71
CA GLY A 207 -26.57 9.58 24.58
C GLY A 207 -27.87 8.81 24.30
N VAL A 208 -27.94 7.56 24.75
CA VAL A 208 -29.18 7.12 25.44
C VAL A 208 -29.00 7.48 26.91
N ALA A 209 -29.95 8.22 27.48
CA ALA A 209 -29.91 8.64 28.87
C ALA A 209 -30.12 7.44 29.81
N GLY A 210 -29.03 6.79 30.21
CA GLY A 210 -29.02 5.94 31.41
C GLY A 210 -29.27 6.81 32.65
N PRO A 211 -29.93 6.27 33.69
CA PRO A 211 -30.28 7.05 34.87
C PRO A 211 -29.02 7.60 35.56
N THR A 212 -29.10 8.89 35.92
CA THR A 212 -28.02 9.65 36.54
C THR A 212 -27.45 8.93 37.76
N PRO A 213 -26.13 8.69 37.85
CA PRO A 213 -25.51 8.24 39.09
C PRO A 213 -25.75 9.29 40.19
N PRO A 214 -26.08 8.89 41.43
CA PRO A 214 -26.33 9.85 42.50
C PRO A 214 -25.07 10.67 42.80
N THR A 215 -25.22 11.99 42.81
CA THR A 215 -24.18 12.95 43.16
C THR A 215 -23.64 12.67 44.57
N PRO A 216 -22.32 12.45 44.77
CA PRO A 216 -21.77 12.36 46.11
C PRO A 216 -21.80 13.75 46.78
N GLU A 217 -22.47 13.86 47.93
CA GLU A 217 -22.55 15.10 48.70
C GLU A 217 -21.17 15.58 49.18
N VAL A 218 -20.94 16.89 49.06
CA VAL A 218 -19.72 17.55 49.53
C VAL A 218 -19.78 17.75 51.05
N SER A 219 -19.24 16.80 51.80
CA SER A 219 -19.06 16.94 53.25
C SER A 219 -17.86 17.84 53.58
N LYS A 220 -18.14 19.11 53.87
CA LYS A 220 -17.15 20.09 54.37
C LYS A 220 -16.57 19.64 55.72
N LYS A 221 -15.25 19.74 55.90
CA LYS A 221 -14.62 19.85 57.22
C LYS A 221 -13.53 20.94 57.23
N LYS A 222 -13.45 21.66 58.36
CA LYS A 222 -12.71 22.92 58.53
C LYS A 222 -11.25 22.74 58.92
N ASP A 223 -10.45 23.72 58.49
CA ASP A 223 -9.40 24.45 59.23
C ASP A 223 -8.56 23.75 60.31
N GLY A 224 -7.23 23.74 60.11
CA GLY A 224 -6.23 23.47 61.15
C GLY A 224 -4.83 23.88 60.67
N ARG A 225 -4.13 24.77 61.39
CA ARG A 225 -2.95 25.50 60.91
C ARG A 225 -1.67 25.21 61.72
N SER A 226 -0.61 24.84 61.00
CA SER A 226 0.85 24.91 61.32
C SER A 226 1.39 24.79 62.76
N SER A 227 2.33 23.85 62.97
CA SER A 227 3.69 24.05 63.54
C SER A 227 4.40 22.67 63.65
N SER A 228 5.55 22.48 63.01
CA SER A 228 6.93 22.70 63.50
C SER A 228 7.40 21.75 64.62
N GLY A 229 8.49 21.02 64.35
CA GLY A 229 9.16 20.07 65.26
C GLY A 229 10.39 19.50 64.52
N SER A 230 11.59 19.74 65.03
CA SER A 230 12.85 19.65 64.27
C SER A 230 13.89 18.74 64.94
N LYS A 231 14.99 18.44 64.21
CA LYS A 231 16.27 17.82 64.63
C LYS A 231 16.24 16.28 64.76
N ASN A 232 17.30 15.53 64.42
CA ASN A 232 18.63 15.80 63.82
C ASN A 232 19.08 14.48 63.11
N GLY A 233 20.06 14.41 62.21
CA GLY A 233 20.95 15.43 61.62
C GLY A 233 22.14 14.76 60.89
N ALA A 234 23.01 15.57 60.26
CA ALA A 234 24.34 15.25 59.69
C ALA A 234 24.46 14.13 58.62
N GLY A 235 25.21 14.30 57.51
CA GLY A 235 25.94 15.47 57.01
C GLY A 235 26.88 15.11 55.84
N GLY A 236 27.31 16.10 55.03
CA GLY A 236 28.46 16.05 54.11
C GLY A 236 28.41 15.01 52.96
N LYS A 237 27.97 15.31 51.73
CA LYS A 237 28.64 16.09 50.65
C LYS A 237 30.08 15.66 50.27
N GLY A 238 30.20 15.15 49.04
CA GLY A 238 31.34 15.38 48.12
C GLY A 238 32.60 14.52 48.33
N ALA A 239 33.49 14.35 47.35
CA ALA A 239 33.37 14.63 45.91
C ALA A 239 34.43 13.83 45.10
N ARG A 240 34.10 13.51 43.85
CA ARG A 240 34.99 13.44 42.65
C ARG A 240 36.51 13.29 42.86
N ALA A 241 37.08 12.14 42.45
CA ALA A 241 38.41 12.12 41.81
C ALA A 241 38.66 10.86 40.95
N THR A 242 39.41 11.09 39.87
CA THR A 242 39.87 10.23 38.78
C THR A 242 41.00 9.24 39.12
N SER A 243 41.02 8.06 38.48
CA SER A 243 42.19 7.32 37.93
C SER A 243 41.69 5.98 37.35
N ALA A 244 42.04 5.46 36.17
CA ALA A 244 43.29 5.34 35.41
C ALA A 244 44.06 4.01 35.65
N ALA A 245 43.94 3.10 34.66
CA ALA A 245 44.88 2.04 34.20
C ALA A 245 45.21 0.79 35.07
N ALA A 246 44.92 -0.40 34.51
CA ALA A 246 45.80 -1.60 34.33
C ALA A 246 44.93 -2.87 34.09
N ARG A 247 44.89 -3.48 32.89
CA ARG A 247 45.82 -4.46 32.26
C ARG A 247 45.84 -5.89 32.86
N SER A 248 45.31 -6.85 32.09
CA SER A 248 45.72 -8.27 31.85
C SER A 248 44.49 -9.16 31.56
N GLY A 249 44.48 -10.21 30.72
CA GLY A 249 45.38 -10.68 29.65
C GLY A 249 44.54 -10.99 28.37
N ALA A 250 45.08 -11.24 27.16
CA ALA A 250 45.93 -12.37 26.76
C ALA A 250 45.29 -13.72 27.20
N LYS A 251 44.97 -14.73 26.39
CA LYS A 251 45.31 -15.17 25.01
C LYS A 251 44.25 -16.23 24.57
N GLN A 252 44.15 -16.79 23.36
CA GLN A 252 44.87 -16.69 22.08
C GLN A 252 43.93 -17.07 20.89
N ALA A 253 44.40 -16.89 19.65
CA ALA A 253 43.94 -17.66 18.48
C ALA A 253 45.12 -18.48 17.91
N PRO A 254 44.89 -19.49 17.06
CA PRO A 254 45.86 -19.90 16.04
C PRO A 254 45.39 -19.59 14.61
N SER A 255 46.34 -19.54 13.68
CA SER A 255 46.23 -18.95 12.35
C SER A 255 46.59 -19.94 11.23
N GLY A 256 46.21 -19.60 9.99
CA GLY A 256 46.79 -20.17 8.76
C GLY A 256 45.77 -20.86 7.83
N GLY A 257 45.78 -20.65 6.51
CA GLY A 257 46.61 -19.73 5.73
C GLY A 257 46.27 -19.69 4.22
N LYS A 258 46.72 -18.59 3.58
CA LYS A 258 46.98 -18.33 2.14
C LYS A 258 47.19 -19.59 1.25
N LYS A 259 46.93 -19.60 -0.08
CA LYS A 259 47.15 -18.57 -1.12
C LYS A 259 46.66 -19.03 -2.53
N SER A 260 46.33 -18.08 -3.43
CA SER A 260 46.39 -18.15 -4.93
C SER A 260 45.61 -19.25 -5.71
N GLY A 261 45.15 -19.03 -6.95
CA GLY A 261 45.10 -17.83 -7.79
C GLY A 261 44.81 -18.10 -9.28
N ARG A 262 44.56 -17.01 -10.05
CA ARG A 262 44.66 -16.85 -11.53
C ARG A 262 43.87 -17.77 -12.50
N SER A 263 42.83 -17.14 -13.10
CA SER A 263 42.55 -17.05 -14.55
C SER A 263 42.60 -18.29 -15.47
N VAL A 264 41.49 -18.55 -16.18
CA VAL A 264 41.48 -19.06 -17.56
C VAL A 264 40.44 -18.32 -18.39
N ALA A 265 40.84 -17.82 -19.56
CA ALA A 265 39.92 -17.37 -20.61
C ALA A 265 39.95 -18.37 -21.78
N LYS A 266 38.79 -18.67 -22.37
CA LYS A 266 38.68 -19.40 -23.66
C LYS A 266 37.38 -18.97 -24.34
N ARG A 267 37.44 -18.07 -25.32
CA ARG A 267 37.47 -18.39 -26.76
C ARG A 267 36.41 -19.42 -27.18
N LEU A 268 35.34 -18.92 -27.78
CA LEU A 268 34.52 -19.60 -28.77
C LEU A 268 34.50 -18.74 -30.03
N GLY A 269 34.58 -19.37 -31.20
CA GLY A 269 34.58 -18.69 -32.48
C GLY A 269 34.03 -19.61 -33.58
N LYS A 270 33.56 -18.97 -34.66
CA LYS A 270 32.89 -19.54 -35.85
C LYS A 270 31.50 -20.17 -35.62
N SER A 271 30.49 -19.47 -36.13
CA SER A 271 29.46 -20.08 -36.96
C SER A 271 29.43 -19.35 -38.31
N GLN A 272 29.66 -20.11 -39.38
CA GLN A 272 29.71 -19.66 -40.76
C GLN A 272 28.33 -19.23 -41.27
N SER A 273 28.29 -18.18 -42.09
CA SER A 273 27.14 -17.85 -42.92
C SER A 273 26.98 -18.89 -44.04
N MET A 274 25.81 -19.54 -44.14
CA MET A 274 25.39 -20.23 -45.35
C MET A 274 24.70 -19.24 -46.31
N LYS A 275 25.25 -19.07 -47.51
CA LYS A 275 24.56 -18.43 -48.64
C LYS A 275 23.54 -19.39 -49.25
N GLY A 276 22.26 -19.21 -48.90
CA GLY A 276 21.14 -19.84 -49.61
C GLY A 276 20.98 -19.23 -51.01
N ARG A 277 21.30 -20.00 -52.07
CA ARG A 277 21.17 -19.59 -53.48
C ARG A 277 19.90 -20.22 -54.06
N LYS A 278 18.82 -19.43 -54.26
CA LYS A 278 17.63 -19.88 -54.99
C LYS A 278 16.99 -18.75 -55.81
N LYS A 279 17.26 -18.76 -57.12
CA LYS A 279 16.48 -18.13 -58.21
C LYS A 279 17.00 -18.70 -59.53
N GLY A 280 16.12 -19.23 -60.38
CA GLY A 280 16.49 -19.69 -61.72
C GLY A 280 15.64 -20.84 -62.25
N ARG A 281 14.54 -20.47 -62.93
CA ARG A 281 13.60 -21.31 -63.71
C ARG A 281 12.81 -22.37 -62.94
#